data_AF-A0A2Z5X5R6-F1
#
_entry.id   AF-A0A2Z5X5R6-F1
#
_cell.length_a   1.000
_cell.length_b   1.000
_cell.length_c   1.000
_cell.angle_alpha   90.00
_cell.angle_beta   90.00
_cell.angle_gamma   90.00
#
_symmetry.space_group_name_H-M   'P 1'
#
loop_
_entity.id
_entity.type
_entity.pdbx_description
1 polymer ?
#
loop_
_entity_poly.entity_id
_entity_poly.type
_entity_poly.pdbx_seq_one_letter_code
_entity_poly.pdbx_strand_id
1 'polypeptide(L)' 'MTLPPDLLILDVGQGNCTLLRNTEGTIVIDCPSGTTLIETIEELKIQEISHLLISHADEDHIGGISTLLRNPSCYLR' A
#
# COMPACT_ATOMS: atom_id res chain seq x y z
N MET A 1 18.18 13.51 11.53
CA MET A 1 17.10 14.29 10.90
C MET A 1 16.05 13.29 10.46
N THR A 2 14.87 13.29 11.07
CA THR A 2 13.76 12.44 10.62
C THR A 2 13.21 13.02 9.33
N LEU A 3 13.04 12.20 8.29
CA LEU A 3 12.35 12.62 7.07
C LEU A 3 10.92 13.05 7.46
N PRO A 4 10.40 14.17 6.92
CA PRO A 4 9.00 14.53 7.13
C PRO A 4 8.11 13.41 6.59
N PRO A 5 6.92 13.20 7.16
CA PRO A 5 5.99 12.22 6.62
C PRO A 5 5.62 12.58 5.18
N ASP A 6 5.48 11.57 4.34
CA ASP A 6 5.05 11.71 2.96
C ASP A 6 3.80 10.88 2.68
N LEU A 7 2.96 11.41 1.78
CA LEU A 7 1.73 10.80 1.33
C LEU A 7 1.82 10.61 -0.19
N LEU A 8 1.69 9.36 -0.63
CA LEU A 8 1.71 9.00 -2.05
C LEU A 8 0.33 8.48 -2.44
N ILE A 9 -0.34 9.19 -3.34
CA ILE A 9 -1.64 8.78 -3.90
C ILE A 9 -1.37 8.14 -5.25
N LEU A 10 -1.68 6.86 -5.39
CA LEU A 10 -1.39 6.09 -6.60
C LEU A 10 -2.55 6.22 -7.59
N ASP A 11 -2.21 6.39 -8.86
CA ASP A 11 -3.18 6.28 -9.93
C ASP A 11 -3.49 4.80 -10.20
N VAL A 12 -4.68 4.38 -9.76
CA VAL A 12 -5.18 3.01 -9.86
C VAL A 12 -6.45 2.93 -10.70
N GLY A 13 -6.83 4.01 -11.38
CA GLY A 13 -8.09 4.12 -12.11
C GLY A 13 -9.29 4.27 -11.19
N GLN A 14 -9.85 3.17 -10.69
CA GLN A 14 -11.03 3.16 -9.82
C GLN A 14 -10.65 2.74 -8.38
N GLY A 15 -11.29 3.40 -7.41
CA GLY A 15 -11.05 3.17 -5.99
C GLY A 15 -9.99 4.11 -5.43
N ASN A 16 -9.27 3.64 -4.42
CA ASN A 16 -8.21 4.39 -3.77
C ASN A 16 -7.02 3.46 -3.49
N CYS A 17 -5.80 3.98 -3.60
CA CYS A 17 -4.62 3.32 -3.07
C CYS A 17 -3.61 4.39 -2.66
N THR A 18 -3.38 4.50 -1.36
CA THR A 18 -2.54 5.56 -0.79
C THR A 18 -1.52 4.98 0.18
N LEU A 19 -0.28 5.47 0.11
CA LEU A 19 0.77 5.15 1.06
C LEU A 19 1.04 6.37 1.95
N LEU A 20 0.97 6.19 3.26
CA LEU A 20 1.45 7.16 4.25
C LEU A 20 2.71 6.61 4.90
N ARG A 21 3.81 7.35 4.82
CA ARG A 21 5.12 6.89 5.28
C ARG A 21 5.76 7.91 6.21
N ASN A 22 6.49 7.40 7.19
CA ASN A 22 7.36 8.19 8.04
C ASN A 22 8.54 7.32 8.51
N THR A 23 9.30 7.79 9.49
CA THR A 23 10.42 7.02 10.06
C THR A 23 10.00 5.81 10.91
N GLU A 24 8.72 5.68 11.26
CA GLU A 24 8.18 4.57 12.06
C GLU A 24 7.65 3.42 11.18
N GLY A 25 7.22 3.72 9.95
CA GLY A 25 6.77 2.69 9.03
C GLY A 25 5.92 3.20 7.87
N THR A 26 5.23 2.25 7.23
CA THR A 26 4.37 2.48 6.08
C THR A 26 2.96 2.00 6.37
N ILE A 27 1.97 2.86 6.10
CA ILE A 27 0.55 2.50 6.12
C ILE A 27 0.06 2.50 4.68
N VAL A 28 -0.62 1.43 4.29
CA VAL A 28 -1.37 1.37 3.04
C VAL A 28 -2.84 1.61 3.35
N ILE A 29 -3.46 2.53 2.63
CA ILE A 29 -4.89 2.83 2.70
C ILE A 29 -5.53 2.38 1.39
N ASP A 30 -6.40 1.38 1.50
CA ASP A 30 -7.03 0.65 0.41
C ASP A 30 -6.04 -0.06 -0.55
N CYS A 31 -6.52 -1.15 -1.15
CA CYS A 31 -5.73 -2.04 -1.99
C CYS A 31 -6.59 -2.59 -3.14
N PRO A 32 -6.85 -1.79 -4.19
CA PRO A 32 -7.57 -2.23 -5.37
C PRO A 32 -6.79 -3.31 -6.12
N SER A 33 -7.49 -4.04 -6.98
CA SER A 33 -6.87 -4.95 -7.94
C SER A 33 -5.93 -4.21 -8.88
N GLY A 34 -4.87 -4.86 -9.32
CA GLY A 34 -3.87 -4.29 -10.24
C GLY A 34 -2.44 -4.51 -9.74
N THR A 35 -1.48 -3.92 -10.45
CA THR A 35 -0.04 -4.05 -10.14
C THR A 35 0.58 -2.79 -9.55
N THR A 36 -0.07 -1.63 -9.67
CA THR A 36 0.49 -0.32 -9.28
C THR A 36 1.05 -0.31 -7.86
N LEU A 37 0.32 -0.82 -6.87
CA LEU A 37 0.79 -0.89 -5.48
C LEU A 37 2.02 -1.78 -5.34
N ILE A 38 2.04 -2.94 -6.00
CA ILE A 38 3.12 -3.92 -5.93
C ILE A 38 4.39 -3.35 -6.55
N GLU A 39 4.27 -2.82 -7.77
CA GLU A 39 5.36 -2.15 -8.48
C GLU A 39 5.92 -0.99 -7.65
N THR A 40 5.03 -0.16 -7.07
CA THR A 40 5.43 0.96 -6.20
C THR A 40 6.20 0.48 -4.96
N ILE A 41 5.71 -0.55 -4.27
CA ILE A 41 6.37 -1.13 -3.10
C ILE A 41 7.76 -1.67 -3.45
N GLU A 42 7.90 -2.33 -4.59
CA GLU A 42 9.18 -2.87 -5.07
C GLU A 42 10.15 -1.77 -5.48
N GLU A 43 9.71 -0.76 -6.22
CA GLU A 43 10.51 0.40 -6.62
C GLU A 43 11.01 1.20 -5.42
N LEU A 44 10.14 1.41 -4.43
CA LEU A 44 10.45 2.14 -3.20
C LEU A 44 11.16 1.25 -2.15
N LYS A 45 11.36 -0.03 -2.44
CA LYS A 45 11.98 -1.04 -1.56
C LYS A 45 11.31 -1.12 -0.19
N ILE A 46 9.99 -1.04 -0.16
CA ILE A 46 9.19 -1.14 1.07
C ILE A 46 9.04 -2.62 1.42
N GLN A 47 9.77 -3.10 2.42
CA GLN A 47 9.76 -4.52 2.82
C GLN A 47 8.70 -4.84 3.88
N GLU A 48 8.20 -3.82 4.58
CA GLU A 48 7.23 -3.96 5.66
C GLU A 48 6.12 -2.93 5.52
N ILE A 49 4.88 -3.39 5.59
CA ILE A 49 3.70 -2.56 5.81
C ILE A 49 3.31 -2.72 7.28
N SER A 50 3.28 -1.60 7.99
CA SER A 50 2.94 -1.57 9.42
C SER A 50 1.43 -1.74 9.62
N HIS A 51 0.62 -1.13 8.76
CA HIS A 51 -0.83 -1.24 8.80
C HIS A 51 -1.43 -1.22 7.39
N LEU A 52 -2.46 -2.04 7.19
CA LEU A 52 -3.36 -1.97 6.05
C LEU A 52 -4.71 -1.45 6.54
N LEU A 53 -5.09 -0.25 6.14
CA LEU A 53 -6.37 0.37 6.45
C LEU A 53 -7.30 0.23 5.26
N ILE A 54 -8.45 -0.40 5.45
CA ILE A 54 -9.47 -0.58 4.42
C ILE A 54 -10.66 0.30 4.78
N SER A 55 -11.03 1.20 3.87
CA SER A 55 -12.14 2.13 4.06
C SER A 55 -13.48 1.42 4.07
N HIS A 56 -13.70 0.49 3.13
CA HIS A 56 -14.86 -0.38 3.01
C HIS A 56 -14.54 -1.60 2.12
N ALA A 57 -15.44 -2.58 2.10
CA ALA A 57 -15.19 -3.91 1.53
C ALA A 57 -15.66 -4.07 0.08
N ASP A 58 -15.78 -2.97 -0.67
CA ASP A 58 -16.12 -3.05 -2.10
C ASP A 58 -14.87 -3.46 -2.91
N GLU A 59 -15.09 -4.14 -4.03
CA GLU A 59 -14.04 -4.81 -4.80
C GLU A 59 -12.94 -3.85 -5.28
N ASP A 60 -13.29 -2.60 -5.57
CA ASP A 60 -12.39 -1.53 -5.95
C ASP A 60 -11.57 -0.95 -4.78
N HIS A 61 -11.75 -1.46 -3.56
CA HIS A 61 -10.92 -1.11 -2.39
C HIS A 61 -10.19 -2.32 -1.79
N ILE A 62 -10.72 -3.55 -1.92
CA ILE A 62 -10.13 -4.76 -1.32
C ILE A 62 -9.57 -5.78 -2.32
N GLY A 63 -9.81 -5.59 -3.62
CA GLY A 63 -9.53 -6.62 -4.64
C GLY A 63 -8.07 -7.07 -4.71
N GLY A 64 -7.12 -6.21 -4.34
CA GLY A 64 -5.68 -6.48 -4.39
C GLY A 64 -5.09 -7.10 -3.12
N ILE A 65 -5.84 -7.21 -2.01
CA ILE A 65 -5.29 -7.64 -0.71
C ILE A 65 -4.65 -9.02 -0.80
N SER A 66 -5.29 -9.97 -1.49
CA SER A 66 -4.75 -11.32 -1.69
C SER A 66 -3.40 -11.31 -2.40
N THR A 67 -3.20 -10.42 -3.38
CA THR A 67 -1.94 -10.28 -4.11
C THR A 67 -0.88 -9.67 -3.23
N LEU A 68 -1.22 -8.62 -2.47
CA LEU A 68 -0.33 -7.95 -1.53
C LEU A 68 0.20 -8.92 -0.47
N LEU A 69 -0.68 -9.69 0.18
CA LEU A 69 -0.31 -10.63 1.25
C LEU A 69 0.52 -11.83 0.76
N ARG A 70 0.50 -12.12 -0.54
CA ARG A 70 1.30 -13.19 -1.14
C ARG A 70 2.61 -12.69 -1.75
N ASN A 71 2.86 -11.38 -1.74
CA ASN A 71 4.08 -10.83 -2.30
C ASN A 71 5.29 -11.25 -1.44
N PRO A 72 6.31 -11.93 -2.00
CA PRO A 72 7.48 -12.36 -1.23
C PRO A 72 8.41 -11.21 -0.83
N SER A 73 8.32 -10.05 -1.48
CA SER A 73 9.18 -8.89 -1.27
C SER A 73 8.71 -7.97 -0.13
N CYS A 74 7.49 -8.15 0.35
CA CYS A 74 6.87 -7.30 1.37
C CYS A 74 5.96 -8.13 2.29
N TYR A 75 6.01 -7.88 3.60
CA TYR A 75 5.10 -8.51 4.56
C TYR A 75 4.29 -7.47 5.32
N LEU A 76 3.08 -7.86 5.72
CA LEU A 76 2.27 -7.12 6.69
C LEU A 76 2.69 -7.59 8.09
N ARG A 77 3.09 -6.64 8.94
CA ARG A 77 3.47 -6.90 10.33
C ARG A 77 2.24 -7.13 11.21
#